data_AF-A0A0F8WYY5-F1
#
_entry.id   AF-A0A0F8WYY5-F1
#
_cell.length_a   1.000
_cell.length_b   1.000
_cell.length_c   1.000
_cell.angle_alpha   90.00
_cell.angle_beta   90.00
_cell.angle_gamma   90.00
#
_symmetry.space_group_name_H-M   'P 1'
#
loop_
_entity.id
_entity.type
_entity.pdbx_description
1 polymer ?
#
loop_
_entity_poly.entity_id
_entity_poly.type
_entity_poly.pdbx_seq_one_letter_code
_entity_poly.pdbx_strand_id
1 'polypeptide(L)'
;MANQFRDKTWRYRNVFVYFPKELFRIDDGPRIQVKVKSRYRRSGRGIEILSDRYGYVRPKALNPLTYQFPNGLSVHPNTARQQTFIKNYSGEALHIYSIPAGTMLPEKLLLVHDAEDHYSIQPRRHMRLREFHDTLIELFRRSSKCFTQDEWLAAYPEPTDQDDLKSY
;
A
#
# COMPACT_ATOMS: atom_id res chain seq x y z
N MET A 1 5.77 20.96 -34.37
CA MET A 1 5.05 19.95 -33.56
C MET A 1 5.64 19.94 -32.16
N ALA A 2 4.98 20.56 -31.19
CA ALA A 2 5.44 20.61 -29.80
C ALA A 2 4.90 19.41 -29.04
N ASN A 3 5.80 18.61 -28.44
CA ASN A 3 5.47 17.53 -27.53
C ASN A 3 4.79 18.10 -26.28
N GLN A 4 3.48 17.89 -26.16
CA GLN A 4 2.74 18.04 -24.90
C GLN A 4 3.16 16.90 -23.95
N PHE A 5 4.28 17.08 -23.25
CA PHE A 5 4.49 16.37 -22.00
C PHE A 5 3.50 16.95 -20.99
N ARG A 6 2.35 16.28 -20.81
CA ARG A 6 1.45 16.55 -19.70
C ARG A 6 2.25 16.39 -18.41
N ASP A 7 2.49 17.49 -17.73
CA ASP A 7 3.08 17.55 -16.41
C ASP A 7 2.09 16.92 -15.41
N LYS A 8 2.09 15.58 -15.32
CA LYS A 8 1.35 14.85 -14.29
C LYS A 8 2.07 15.08 -12.97
N THR A 9 1.78 16.20 -12.32
CA THR A 9 2.10 16.37 -10.90
C THR A 9 1.25 15.38 -10.12
N TRP A 10 1.87 14.28 -9.68
CA TRP A 10 1.23 13.31 -8.81
C TRP A 10 1.01 13.97 -7.45
N ARG A 11 -0.25 14.25 -7.12
CA ARG A 11 -0.65 14.69 -5.79
C ARG A 11 -1.49 13.58 -5.16
N TYR A 12 -1.15 13.18 -3.94
CA TYR A 12 -2.02 12.33 -3.15
C TYR A 12 -3.27 13.12 -2.73
N ARG A 13 -4.38 12.42 -2.49
CA ARG A 13 -5.65 13.01 -2.05
C ARG A 13 -5.63 13.38 -0.58
N ASN A 14 -5.21 12.45 0.29
CA ASN A 14 -5.23 12.63 1.74
C ASN A 14 -4.06 11.91 2.43
N VAL A 15 -3.75 12.35 3.65
CA VAL A 15 -2.76 11.71 4.54
C VAL A 15 -3.39 11.50 5.91
N PHE A 16 -3.20 10.32 6.47
CA PHE A 16 -3.76 9.91 7.75
C PHE A 16 -2.68 9.38 8.69
N VAL A 17 -2.92 9.54 9.99
CA VAL A 17 -2.14 8.90 11.08
C VAL A 17 -2.86 7.68 11.68
N TYR A 18 -3.97 7.29 11.06
CA TYR A 18 -4.79 6.13 11.38
C TYR A 18 -5.39 5.56 10.09
N PHE A 19 -5.99 4.38 10.14
CA PHE A 19 -6.72 3.77 9.03
C PHE A 19 -8.14 4.36 8.96
N PRO A 20 -8.51 5.16 7.94
CA PRO A 20 -9.83 5.80 7.88
C PRO A 20 -10.96 4.81 7.57
N LYS A 21 -10.62 3.63 7.07
CA LYS A 21 -11.51 2.53 6.70
C LYS A 21 -10.76 1.21 6.85
N GLU A 22 -11.47 0.10 6.77
CA GLU A 22 -10.84 -1.22 6.72
C GLU A 22 -10.06 -1.36 5.41
N LEU A 23 -8.79 -1.73 5.50
CA LEU A 23 -7.90 -1.88 4.35
C LEU A 23 -7.20 -3.23 4.39
N PHE A 24 -6.95 -3.78 3.21
CA PHE A 24 -6.43 -5.11 2.99
C PHE A 24 -5.08 -5.04 2.31
N ARG A 25 -4.10 -5.75 2.88
CA ARG A 25 -2.85 -6.09 2.21
C ARG A 25 -2.97 -7.48 1.62
N ILE A 26 -2.58 -7.63 0.36
CA ILE A 26 -2.46 -8.93 -0.28
C ILE A 26 -0.99 -9.24 -0.47
N ASP A 27 -0.54 -10.39 0.03
CA ASP A 27 0.80 -10.93 -0.19
C ASP A 27 0.73 -12.38 -0.71
N ASP A 28 1.74 -12.73 -1.51
CA ASP A 28 1.99 -14.09 -1.98
C ASP A 28 2.97 -14.76 -1.01
N GLY A 29 2.40 -15.41 0.00
CA GLY A 29 3.10 -16.02 1.12
C GLY A 29 2.86 -15.37 2.50
N PRO A 30 3.25 -16.06 3.58
CA PRO A 30 2.90 -15.70 4.97
C PRO A 30 3.72 -14.54 5.53
N ARG A 31 4.54 -13.88 4.72
CA ARG A 31 5.40 -12.79 5.17
C ARG A 31 5.05 -11.54 4.40
N ILE A 32 4.81 -10.45 5.13
CA ILE A 32 4.64 -9.13 4.53
C ILE A 32 5.94 -8.74 3.85
N GLN A 33 5.88 -8.53 2.54
CA GLN A 33 7.03 -8.16 1.75
C GLN A 33 6.82 -6.78 1.13
N VAL A 34 7.68 -5.84 1.52
CA VAL A 34 7.79 -4.57 0.80
C VAL A 34 8.57 -4.83 -0.49
N LYS A 35 7.97 -4.54 -1.64
CA LYS A 35 8.66 -4.69 -2.93
C LYS A 35 9.57 -3.49 -3.19
N VAL A 36 10.87 -3.66 -2.99
CA VAL A 36 11.87 -2.58 -3.07
C VAL A 36 12.53 -2.57 -4.45
N LYS A 37 12.66 -1.39 -5.07
CA LYS A 37 13.56 -1.23 -6.22
C LYS A 37 15.00 -1.10 -5.71
N SER A 38 15.79 -2.16 -5.81
CA SER A 38 17.24 -2.07 -5.64
C SER A 38 17.91 -1.77 -6.99
N ARG A 39 19.12 -1.17 -6.98
CA ARG A 39 19.91 -0.92 -8.20
C ARG A 39 20.21 -2.20 -8.99
N TYR A 40 20.13 -3.37 -8.36
CA TYR A 40 20.45 -4.68 -8.95
C TYR A 40 19.23 -5.41 -9.52
N ARG A 41 18.01 -4.99 -9.18
CA ARG A 41 16.79 -5.55 -9.77
C ARG A 41 16.25 -4.57 -10.81
N ARG A 42 16.30 -4.97 -12.08
CA ARG A 42 15.63 -4.25 -13.17
C ARG A 42 14.16 -4.05 -12.79
N SER A 43 13.65 -2.88 -13.14
CA SER A 43 12.26 -2.43 -12.95
C SER A 43 11.25 -3.55 -13.23
N GLY A 44 10.77 -4.18 -12.17
CA GLY A 44 9.60 -5.06 -12.20
C GLY A 44 8.34 -4.25 -11.92
N ARG A 45 7.19 -4.71 -12.43
CA ARG A 45 5.89 -4.23 -11.98
C ARG A 45 5.77 -4.46 -10.46
N GLY A 46 5.13 -3.54 -9.74
CA GLY A 46 4.86 -3.68 -8.32
C GLY A 46 5.98 -3.22 -7.39
N ILE A 47 6.86 -2.29 -7.80
CA ILE A 47 7.75 -1.60 -6.86
C ILE A 47 6.92 -0.68 -5.96
N GLU A 48 7.13 -0.80 -4.66
CA GLU A 48 6.41 -0.11 -3.60
C GLU A 48 7.24 0.98 -2.93
N ILE A 49 8.56 0.81 -2.82
CA ILE A 49 9.42 1.82 -2.21
C ILE A 49 10.80 1.90 -2.87
N LEU A 50 11.37 3.11 -2.84
CA LEU A 50 12.72 3.39 -3.31
C LEU A 50 13.61 3.70 -2.09
N SER A 51 14.69 2.95 -1.93
CA SER A 51 15.76 3.30 -0.98
C SER A 51 16.92 3.99 -1.70
N ASP A 52 17.65 4.85 -0.99
CA ASP A 52 18.88 5.45 -1.51
C ASP A 52 20.07 4.46 -1.49
N ARG A 53 21.25 4.95 -1.90
CA ARG A 53 22.48 4.13 -1.96
C ARG A 53 22.96 3.62 -0.60
N TYR A 54 22.43 4.16 0.49
CA TYR A 54 22.76 3.78 1.86
C TYR A 54 21.65 2.93 2.51
N GLY A 55 20.61 2.56 1.75
CA GLY A 55 19.51 1.75 2.25
C GLY A 55 18.49 2.53 3.08
N TYR A 56 18.42 3.85 2.94
CA TYR A 56 17.43 4.67 3.63
C TYR A 56 16.23 5.00 2.74
N VAL A 57 15.07 5.13 3.37
CA VAL A 57 13.82 5.56 2.74
C VAL A 57 13.47 6.98 3.21
N ARG A 58 12.79 7.75 2.36
CA ARG A 58 12.47 9.16 2.61
C ARG A 58 10.96 9.36 2.82
N PRO A 59 10.57 10.33 3.66
CA PRO A 59 9.16 10.64 3.88
C PRO A 59 8.63 11.59 2.80
N LYS A 60 8.29 11.06 1.63
CA LYS A 60 7.96 11.89 0.45
C LYS A 60 6.56 12.49 0.51
N ALA A 61 5.66 11.94 1.33
CA ALA A 61 4.28 12.38 1.45
C ALA A 61 4.04 13.47 2.52
N LEU A 62 5.10 14.13 3.00
CA LEU A 62 4.96 15.26 3.91
C LEU A 62 4.57 16.56 3.20
N ASN A 63 4.85 16.65 1.89
CA ASN A 63 4.49 17.80 1.08
C ASN A 63 3.91 17.32 -0.27
N PRO A 64 2.63 17.62 -0.57
CA PRO A 64 1.96 17.14 -1.78
C PRO A 64 2.56 17.72 -3.06
N LEU A 65 3.18 18.91 -2.99
CA LEU A 65 3.79 19.56 -4.16
C LEU A 65 5.09 18.89 -4.59
N THR A 66 5.76 18.18 -3.67
CA THR A 66 7.04 17.49 -3.92
C THR A 66 6.89 15.97 -3.86
N TYR A 67 5.66 15.47 -3.84
CA TYR A 67 5.41 14.04 -3.69
C TYR A 67 5.94 13.26 -4.90
N GLN A 68 6.55 12.10 -4.64
CA GLN A 68 7.07 11.21 -5.68
C GLN A 68 6.78 9.75 -5.34
N PHE A 69 5.86 9.14 -6.07
CA PHE A 69 5.61 7.69 -6.06
C PHE A 69 6.76 6.92 -6.75
N PRO A 70 7.08 5.67 -6.36
CA PRO A 70 6.54 4.90 -5.25
C PRO A 70 7.21 5.23 -3.91
N ASN A 71 6.46 5.08 -2.80
CA ASN A 71 6.96 5.41 -1.46
C ASN A 71 6.33 4.64 -0.27
N GLY A 72 5.64 3.52 -0.50
CA GLY A 72 5.06 2.74 0.60
C GLY A 72 4.45 1.41 0.20
N LEU A 73 4.12 0.62 1.23
CA LEU A 73 3.45 -0.67 1.10
C LEU A 73 1.99 -0.46 0.71
N SER A 74 1.54 -1.10 -0.36
CA SER A 74 0.18 -0.94 -0.89
C SER A 74 -0.84 -1.68 -0.04
N VAL A 75 -1.96 -1.02 0.25
CA VAL A 75 -3.16 -1.57 0.87
C VAL A 75 -4.40 -1.00 0.17
N HIS A 76 -5.48 -1.77 0.13
CA HIS A 76 -6.67 -1.45 -0.68
C HIS A 76 -7.95 -1.74 0.11
N PRO A 77 -9.04 -0.98 -0.09
CA PRO A 77 -10.35 -1.32 0.45
C PRO A 77 -10.99 -2.46 -0.35
N ASN A 78 -11.88 -3.22 0.27
CA ASN A 78 -12.64 -4.31 -0.37
C ASN A 78 -13.65 -3.78 -1.41
N THR A 79 -13.16 -3.47 -2.61
CA THR A 79 -13.99 -3.06 -3.76
C THR A 79 -14.31 -4.23 -4.68
N ALA A 80 -15.20 -4.01 -5.67
CA ALA A 80 -15.52 -4.99 -6.70
C ALA A 80 -14.28 -5.43 -7.50
N ARG A 81 -13.36 -4.50 -7.74
CA ARG A 81 -12.07 -4.80 -8.37
C ARG A 81 -11.21 -5.71 -7.50
N GLN A 82 -11.09 -5.43 -6.20
CA GLN A 82 -10.29 -6.26 -5.28
C GLN A 82 -10.91 -7.66 -5.12
N GLN A 83 -12.23 -7.75 -5.00
CA GLN A 83 -12.99 -9.00 -5.00
C GLN A 83 -12.70 -9.83 -6.26
N THR A 84 -12.79 -9.22 -7.43
CA THR A 84 -12.51 -9.88 -8.72
C THR A 84 -11.06 -10.38 -8.77
N PHE A 85 -10.11 -9.58 -8.28
CA PHE A 85 -8.70 -10.00 -8.22
C PHE A 85 -8.52 -11.23 -7.31
N ILE A 86 -9.10 -11.21 -6.10
CA ILE A 86 -8.97 -12.32 -5.14
C ILE A 86 -9.67 -13.57 -5.68
N LYS A 87 -10.91 -13.47 -6.20
CA LYS A 87 -11.66 -14.61 -6.75
C LYS A 87 -10.93 -15.31 -7.90
N ASN A 88 -10.22 -14.56 -8.73
CA ASN A 88 -9.50 -15.09 -9.89
C ASN A 88 -8.01 -15.37 -9.61
N TYR A 89 -7.54 -15.18 -8.37
CA TYR A 89 -6.16 -15.48 -8.03
C TYR A 89 -5.94 -16.99 -8.04
N SER A 90 -4.92 -17.43 -8.78
CA SER A 90 -4.61 -18.86 -8.99
C SER A 90 -3.26 -19.28 -8.37
N GLY A 91 -2.65 -18.44 -7.54
CA GLY A 91 -1.42 -18.78 -6.83
C GLY A 91 -1.70 -19.60 -5.58
N GLU A 92 -0.69 -20.32 -5.09
CA GLU A 92 -0.89 -21.38 -4.08
C GLU A 92 -1.00 -20.85 -2.64
N ALA A 93 -0.59 -19.61 -2.36
CA ALA A 93 -0.42 -19.13 -0.98
C ALA A 93 -0.83 -17.67 -0.77
N LEU A 94 -2.03 -17.29 -1.23
CA LEU A 94 -2.56 -15.94 -1.00
C LEU A 94 -2.83 -15.69 0.49
N HIS A 95 -2.18 -14.66 1.04
CA HIS A 95 -2.45 -14.18 2.40
C HIS A 95 -3.04 -12.78 2.32
N ILE A 96 -4.22 -12.61 2.91
CA ILE A 96 -4.96 -11.35 2.92
C ILE A 96 -5.01 -10.84 4.35
N TYR A 97 -4.30 -9.75 4.63
CA TYR A 97 -4.29 -9.13 5.95
C TYR A 97 -5.29 -7.99 5.99
N SER A 98 -6.33 -8.12 6.80
CA SER A 98 -7.28 -7.04 7.08
C SER A 98 -6.79 -6.18 8.24
N ILE A 99 -6.78 -4.86 8.07
CA ILE A 99 -6.54 -3.88 9.13
C ILE A 99 -7.82 -3.08 9.36
N PRO A 100 -8.42 -3.13 10.57
CA PRO A 100 -9.66 -2.42 10.87
C PRO A 100 -9.54 -0.89 10.77
N ALA A 101 -10.65 -0.24 10.43
CA ALA A 101 -10.80 1.20 10.54
C ALA A 101 -10.51 1.68 11.97
N GLY A 102 -9.98 2.90 12.13
CA GLY A 102 -9.61 3.49 13.41
C GLY A 102 -8.28 2.98 13.98
N THR A 103 -7.64 1.98 13.37
CA THR A 103 -6.31 1.51 13.79
C THR A 103 -5.30 2.65 13.71
N MET A 104 -4.59 2.93 14.80
CA MET A 104 -3.55 3.95 14.84
C MET A 104 -2.26 3.46 14.16
N LEU A 105 -1.64 4.33 13.36
CA LEU A 105 -0.32 4.04 12.81
C LEU A 105 0.76 4.34 13.85
N PRO A 106 1.86 3.56 13.88
CA PRO A 106 3.06 3.93 14.61
C PRO A 106 3.52 5.33 14.20
N GLU A 107 4.02 6.13 15.14
CA GLU A 107 4.38 7.55 14.93
C GLU A 107 5.28 7.79 13.70
N LYS A 108 6.16 6.83 13.40
CA LYS A 108 7.09 6.89 12.26
C LYS A 108 6.48 6.52 10.90
N LEU A 109 5.20 6.18 10.84
CA LEU A 109 4.46 5.86 9.64
C LEU A 109 3.31 6.85 9.42
N LEU A 110 2.84 6.91 8.18
CA LEU A 110 1.60 7.56 7.79
C LEU A 110 0.94 6.74 6.69
N LEU A 111 -0.35 6.96 6.46
CA LEU A 111 -1.10 6.34 5.38
C LEU A 111 -1.45 7.42 4.37
N VAL A 112 -1.14 7.18 3.10
CA VAL A 112 -1.41 8.10 2.00
C VAL A 112 -2.50 7.50 1.14
N HIS A 113 -3.54 8.28 0.85
CA HIS A 113 -4.49 7.97 -0.21
C HIS A 113 -3.98 8.58 -1.50
N ASP A 114 -3.34 7.78 -2.35
CA ASP A 114 -2.69 8.27 -3.56
C ASP A 114 -3.74 8.62 -4.63
N ALA A 115 -4.44 7.61 -5.14
CA ALA A 115 -5.50 7.74 -6.15
C ALA A 115 -6.42 6.52 -6.13
N GLU A 116 -7.66 6.71 -6.59
CA GLU A 116 -8.65 5.61 -6.69
C GLU A 116 -8.78 4.84 -5.36
N ASP A 117 -8.74 3.51 -5.41
CA ASP A 117 -8.77 2.60 -4.27
C ASP A 117 -7.38 2.34 -3.66
N HIS A 118 -6.35 3.06 -4.09
CA HIS A 118 -4.97 2.80 -3.68
C HIS A 118 -4.55 3.66 -2.48
N TYR A 119 -4.24 2.96 -1.39
CA TYR A 119 -3.59 3.53 -0.22
C TYR A 119 -2.19 2.95 -0.06
N SER A 120 -1.30 3.74 0.50
CA SER A 120 0.07 3.28 0.79
C SER A 120 0.52 3.68 2.18
N ILE A 121 1.02 2.70 2.94
CA ILE A 121 1.65 2.95 4.24
C ILE A 121 3.09 3.38 3.97
N GLN A 122 3.44 4.62 4.35
CA GLN A 122 4.71 5.24 4.01
C GLN A 122 5.50 5.68 5.24
N PRO A 123 6.82 5.88 5.12
CA PRO A 123 7.62 6.53 6.16
C PRO A 123 7.15 7.97 6.41
N ARG A 124 6.99 8.35 7.68
CA ARG A 124 6.77 9.74 8.11
C ARG A 124 8.07 10.48 8.43
N ARG A 125 9.16 9.74 8.62
CA ARG A 125 10.51 10.29 8.83
C ARG A 125 11.53 9.55 7.98
N HIS A 126 12.73 10.12 7.87
CA HIS A 126 13.86 9.43 7.27
C HIS A 126 14.27 8.25 8.15
N MET A 127 14.40 7.05 7.57
CA MET A 127 14.69 5.83 8.32
C MET A 127 15.36 4.76 7.44
N ARG A 128 15.98 3.75 8.06
CA ARG A 128 16.52 2.60 7.30
C ARG A 128 15.37 1.78 6.72
N LEU A 129 15.56 1.23 5.53
CA LEU A 129 14.60 0.32 4.88
C LEU A 129 14.25 -0.88 5.78
N ARG A 130 15.26 -1.45 6.45
CA ARG A 130 15.04 -2.52 7.44
C ARG A 130 14.14 -2.06 8.57
N GLU A 131 14.40 -0.88 9.13
CA GLU A 131 13.56 -0.33 10.19
C GLU A 131 12.12 -0.12 9.71
N PHE A 132 11.93 0.36 8.48
CA PHE A 132 10.60 0.52 7.89
C PHE A 132 9.88 -0.83 7.76
N HIS A 133 10.57 -1.85 7.25
CA HIS A 133 10.02 -3.21 7.12
C HIS A 133 9.68 -3.84 8.48
N ASP A 134 10.58 -3.75 9.45
CA ASP A 134 10.37 -4.26 10.81
C ASP A 134 9.14 -3.57 11.47
N THR A 135 8.96 -2.27 11.21
CA THR A 135 7.79 -1.52 11.70
C THR A 135 6.49 -2.01 11.08
N LEU A 136 6.50 -2.31 9.78
CA LEU A 136 5.34 -2.86 9.09
C LEU A 136 5.00 -4.24 9.65
N ILE A 137 5.97 -5.14 9.76
CA ILE A 137 5.73 -6.47 10.34
C ILE A 137 5.08 -6.34 11.71
N GLU A 138 5.59 -5.46 12.57
CA GLU A 138 5.03 -5.27 13.91
C GLU A 138 3.61 -4.67 13.90
N LEU A 139 3.35 -3.70 13.02
CA LEU A 139 2.01 -3.12 12.84
C LEU A 139 0.99 -4.19 12.49
N PHE A 140 1.27 -4.98 11.45
CA PHE A 140 0.36 -6.03 11.00
C PHE A 140 0.23 -7.14 12.05
N ARG A 141 1.32 -7.61 12.64
CA ARG A 141 1.29 -8.63 13.70
C ARG A 141 0.35 -8.23 14.85
N ARG A 142 0.30 -6.95 15.19
CA ARG A 142 -0.53 -6.44 16.31
C ARG A 142 -1.96 -6.10 15.93
N SER A 143 -2.19 -5.72 14.69
CA SER A 143 -3.41 -4.97 14.32
C SER A 143 -4.18 -5.59 13.17
N SER A 144 -3.63 -6.62 12.51
CA SER A 144 -4.31 -7.27 11.39
C SER A 144 -4.84 -8.65 11.73
N LYS A 145 -5.90 -9.04 11.02
CA LYS A 145 -6.34 -10.43 10.90
C LYS A 145 -5.88 -10.96 9.55
N CYS A 146 -5.20 -12.10 9.55
CA CYS A 146 -4.79 -12.77 8.32
C CYS A 146 -5.86 -13.80 7.91
N PHE A 147 -6.15 -13.84 6.62
CA PHE A 147 -7.06 -14.79 5.99
C PHE A 147 -6.35 -15.50 4.85
N THR A 148 -6.70 -16.75 4.63
CA THR A 148 -6.58 -17.41 3.33
C THR A 148 -7.60 -16.83 2.33
N GLN A 149 -7.46 -17.17 1.05
CA GLN A 149 -8.42 -16.75 0.01
C GLN A 149 -9.86 -17.18 0.35
N ASP A 150 -10.06 -18.46 0.70
CA ASP A 150 -11.40 -19.01 0.99
C ASP A 150 -12.01 -18.39 2.26
N GLU A 151 -11.22 -18.23 3.33
CA GLU A 151 -11.69 -17.60 4.56
C GLU A 151 -12.08 -16.14 4.32
N TRP A 152 -11.33 -15.42 3.49
CA TRP A 152 -11.64 -14.04 3.17
C TRP A 152 -12.91 -13.94 2.33
N LEU A 153 -13.08 -14.78 1.31
CA LEU A 153 -14.30 -14.82 0.49
C LEU A 153 -15.54 -15.24 1.29
N ALA A 154 -15.37 -16.12 2.28
CA ALA A 154 -16.45 -16.48 3.20
C ALA A 154 -16.80 -15.32 4.15
N ALA A 155 -15.80 -14.58 4.65
CA ALA A 155 -16.02 -13.44 5.54
C ALA A 155 -16.54 -12.19 4.83
N TYR A 156 -16.15 -12.00 3.56
CA TYR A 156 -16.49 -10.87 2.70
C TYR A 156 -17.06 -11.39 1.37
N PRO A 157 -18.31 -11.87 1.33
CA PRO A 157 -18.90 -12.42 0.10
C PRO A 157 -19.07 -11.37 -1.01
N GLU A 158 -19.27 -10.11 -0.61
CA GLU A 158 -19.52 -8.97 -1.49
C GLU A 158 -18.58 -7.79 -1.17
N PRO A 159 -18.39 -6.84 -2.11
CA PRO A 159 -17.67 -5.60 -1.87
C PRO A 159 -18.29 -4.82 -0.71
N THR A 160 -17.45 -4.29 0.18
CA THR A 160 -17.85 -3.43 1.30
C THR A 160 -17.45 -1.97 1.09
N ASP A 161 -16.78 -1.67 -0.02
CA ASP A 161 -16.40 -0.32 -0.44
C ASP A 161 -16.65 -0.14 -1.94
N GLN A 162 -16.73 1.12 -2.36
CA GLN A 162 -16.95 1.47 -3.76
C GLN A 162 -15.62 1.66 -4.47
N ASP A 163 -15.58 1.33 -5.76
CA ASP A 163 -14.48 1.76 -6.62
C ASP A 163 -14.53 3.29 -6.73
N ASP A 164 -13.48 3.97 -6.28
CA ASP A 164 -13.27 5.40 -6.53
C ASP A 164 -12.96 5.56 -8.04
N LEU A 165 -13.98 5.47 -8.88
CA LEU A 165 -13.87 5.77 -10.30
C LEU A 165 -13.37 7.21 -10.45
N LYS A 166 -12.45 7.44 -11.39
CA LYS A 166 -11.96 8.78 -11.68
C LYS A 166 -13.15 9.72 -11.90
N SER A 167 -13.33 10.68 -10.99
CA SER A 167 -13.99 11.93 -11.33
C SER A 167 -13.14 12.58 -12.42
N TYR A 168 -13.60 12.45 -13.66
CA TYR A 168 -13.00 13.07 -14.83
C TYR A 168 -13.08 14.60 -14.75
#